data_AF-K9V5S0-F1
#
_entry.id   AF-K9V5S0-F1
#
_cell.length_a   1.000
_cell.length_b   1.000
_cell.length_c   1.000
_cell.angle_alpha   90.00
_cell.angle_beta   90.00
_cell.angle_gamma   90.00
#
_symmetry.space_group_name_H-M   'P 1'
#
loop_
_entity.id
_entity.type
_entity.pdbx_description
1 polymer ?
#
loop_
_entity_poly.entity_id
_entity_poly.type
_entity_poly.pdbx_seq_one_letter_code
_entity_poly.pdbx_strand_id
1 'polypeptide(L)'
;MSRYVFTIQARLDIKEINKFIGRENTQAASRFIDAVEEKCKVLADFPNMGRSFDYLVPSLRGFSVGNYLIFIVKLKMVLKLSGF
;
A
#
# COMPACT_ATOMS: atom_id res chain seq x y z
N MET A 1 -1.58 9.10 14.71
CA MET A 1 -1.48 8.93 13.25
C MET A 1 -0.52 7.80 12.97
N SER A 2 -1.01 6.72 12.40
CA SER A 2 -0.15 5.60 12.04
C SER A 2 0.65 5.93 10.80
N ARG A 3 1.94 5.60 10.82
CA ARG A 3 2.88 5.93 9.73
C ARG A 3 2.97 4.76 8.77
N TYR A 4 2.79 5.04 7.48
CA TYR A 4 3.10 4.09 6.41
C TYR A 4 4.22 4.64 5.53
N VAL A 5 4.90 3.74 4.82
CA VAL A 5 5.91 4.10 3.82
C VAL A 5 5.68 3.24 2.58
N PHE A 6 5.77 3.87 1.41
CA PHE A 6 5.77 3.12 0.15
C PHE A 6 7.17 2.57 -0.12
N THR A 7 7.23 1.31 -0.55
CA THR A 7 8.44 0.74 -1.14
C THR A 7 8.73 1.44 -2.47
N ILE A 8 9.95 1.27 -2.99
CA ILE A 8 10.33 1.80 -4.31
C ILE A 8 9.39 1.22 -5.38
N GLN A 9 9.13 -0.08 -5.34
CA GLN A 9 8.23 -0.76 -6.28
C GLN A 9 6.81 -0.18 -6.22
N ALA A 10 6.23 -0.03 -5.02
CA ALA A 10 4.90 0.55 -4.88
C ALA A 10 4.81 1.97 -5.44
N ARG A 11 5.86 2.80 -5.31
CA ARG A 11 5.89 4.14 -5.91
C ARG A 11 5.92 4.09 -7.44
N LEU A 12 6.64 3.13 -8.01
CA LEU A 12 6.69 2.92 -9.46
C LEU A 12 5.32 2.45 -9.97
N ASP A 13 4.71 1.47 -9.31
CA ASP A 13 3.38 0.95 -9.67
C ASP A 13 2.33 2.07 -9.68
N ILE A 14 2.29 2.89 -8.62
CA ILE A 14 1.37 4.04 -8.52
C ILE A 14 1.61 5.01 -9.68
N LYS A 15 2.87 5.32 -9.99
CA LYS A 15 3.23 6.24 -11.08
C LYS A 15 2.81 5.69 -12.45
N GLU A 16 3.03 4.41 -12.70
CA GLU A 16 2.68 3.77 -13.97
C GLU A 16 1.17 3.68 -14.17
N ILE A 17 0.44 3.27 -13.14
CA ILE A 17 -1.03 3.21 -13.17
C ILE A 17 -1.62 4.62 -13.37
N ASN A 18 -1.14 5.60 -12.61
CA ASN A 18 -1.59 6.98 -12.74
C ASN A 18 -1.32 7.53 -14.16
N LYS A 19 -0.12 7.27 -14.70
CA LYS A 19 0.23 7.66 -16.08
C LYS A 19 -0.65 6.96 -17.11
N PHE A 20 -0.99 5.69 -16.90
CA PHE A 20 -1.88 4.94 -17.79
C PHE A 20 -3.29 5.54 -17.81
N ILE A 21 -3.90 5.71 -16.64
CA ILE A 21 -5.25 6.32 -16.51
C ILE A 21 -5.26 7.75 -17.09
N GLY A 22 -4.20 8.52 -16.82
CA GLY A 22 -4.08 9.92 -17.24
C GLY A 22 -3.98 10.12 -18.75
N ARG A 23 -3.72 9.08 -19.55
CA ARG A 23 -3.75 9.16 -21.01
C ARG A 23 -5.16 9.41 -21.54
N GLU A 24 -6.17 8.89 -20.86
CA GLU A 24 -7.58 9.01 -21.25
C GLU A 24 -8.33 10.01 -20.37
N ASN A 25 -8.03 10.03 -19.06
CA ASN A 25 -8.76 10.85 -18.10
C ASN A 25 -7.86 11.28 -16.93
N THR A 26 -7.39 12.52 -16.98
CA THR A 26 -6.54 13.12 -15.93
C THR A 26 -7.25 13.27 -14.60
N GLN A 27 -8.56 13.54 -14.60
CA GLN A 27 -9.34 13.63 -13.36
C GLN A 27 -9.50 12.26 -12.68
N ALA A 28 -9.69 11.20 -13.45
CA ALA A 28 -9.69 9.83 -12.93
C ALA A 28 -8.33 9.44 -12.36
N ALA A 29 -7.24 9.88 -12.99
CA ALA A 29 -5.88 9.65 -12.49
C ALA A 29 -5.67 10.33 -11.12
N SER A 30 -6.14 11.57 -10.94
CA SER A 30 -6.11 12.25 -9.64
C SER A 30 -6.91 11.50 -8.57
N ARG A 31 -8.16 11.14 -8.88
CA ARG A 31 -9.03 10.39 -7.97
C ARG A 31 -8.42 9.04 -7.55
N PHE A 32 -7.68 8.39 -8.44
CA PHE A 32 -6.96 7.16 -8.12
C PHE A 32 -5.89 7.38 -7.04
N ILE A 33 -5.10 8.47 -7.12
CA ILE A 33 -4.10 8.79 -6.10
C ILE A 33 -4.78 9.07 -4.76
N ASP A 34 -5.84 9.88 -4.76
CA ASP A 34 -6.58 10.20 -3.54
C ASP A 34 -7.13 8.93 -2.87
N ALA A 35 -7.70 8.01 -3.66
CA ALA A 35 -8.23 6.74 -3.17
C ALA A 35 -7.14 5.83 -2.60
N VAL A 36 -5.96 5.77 -3.24
CA VAL A 36 -4.80 5.01 -2.72
C VAL A 36 -4.34 5.59 -1.38
N GLU A 37 -4.19 6.91 -1.28
CA GLU A 37 -3.75 7.57 -0.05
C GLU A 37 -4.74 7.40 1.10
N GLU A 38 -6.03 7.58 0.84
CA GLU A 38 -7.09 7.37 1.83
C GLU A 38 -7.05 5.95 2.38
N LYS A 39 -6.92 4.96 1.48
CA LYS A 39 -6.83 3.56 1.87
C LYS A 39 -5.56 3.29 2.67
N CYS A 40 -4.40 3.77 2.25
CA CYS A 40 -3.16 3.61 3.01
C CYS A 40 -3.26 4.20 4.43
N LYS A 41 -3.93 5.33 4.62
CA LYS A 41 -4.17 5.91 5.96
C LYS A 41 -5.02 4.98 6.83
N VAL A 42 -6.15 4.49 6.31
CA VAL A 42 -7.01 3.52 7.01
C VAL A 42 -6.24 2.25 7.36
N LEU A 43 -5.43 1.73 6.43
CA LEU A 43 -4.62 0.53 6.66
C LEU A 43 -3.52 0.73 7.69
N ALA A 44 -2.94 1.92 7.76
CA ALA A 44 -1.96 2.22 8.79
C ALA A 44 -2.61 2.18 10.17
N ASP A 45 -3.83 2.73 10.31
CA ASP A 45 -4.57 2.76 11.57
C ASP A 45 -5.20 1.40 11.93
N PHE A 46 -5.57 0.59 10.94
CA PHE A 46 -6.18 -0.74 11.12
C PHE A 46 -5.42 -1.84 10.36
N PRO A 47 -4.17 -2.17 10.75
CA PRO A 47 -3.26 -3.03 9.97
C PRO A 47 -3.69 -4.50 9.88
N ASN A 48 -4.63 -4.94 10.71
CA ASN A 48 -5.16 -6.31 10.69
C ASN A 48 -6.37 -6.47 9.76
N MET A 49 -6.87 -5.37 9.19
CA MET A 49 -8.01 -5.37 8.29
C MET A 49 -7.63 -6.05 6.95
N GLY A 50 -8.63 -6.47 6.17
CA GLY A 50 -8.46 -6.98 4.81
C GLY A 50 -8.04 -8.44 4.72
N ARG A 51 -7.79 -8.89 3.48
CA ARG A 51 -7.52 -10.30 3.21
C ARG A 51 -6.09 -10.64 3.62
N SER A 52 -5.93 -11.68 4.43
CA SER A 52 -4.62 -12.25 4.72
C SER A 52 -4.08 -12.99 3.50
N PHE A 53 -2.80 -12.74 3.22
CA PHE A 53 -1.98 -13.50 2.29
C PHE A 53 -0.76 -14.08 3.02
N ASP A 54 -0.94 -14.46 4.28
CA ASP A 54 0.13 -15.04 5.12
C ASP A 54 0.75 -16.31 4.49
N TYR A 55 0.02 -16.97 3.59
CA TYR A 55 0.48 -18.12 2.81
C TYR A 55 1.50 -17.76 1.69
N LEU A 56 1.56 -16.50 1.27
CA LEU A 56 2.56 -16.00 0.31
C LEU A 56 3.73 -15.36 1.04
N VAL A 57 3.43 -14.41 1.93
CA VAL A 57 4.41 -13.67 2.71
C VAL A 57 3.81 -13.43 4.10
N PRO A 58 4.52 -13.74 5.20
CA PRO A 58 4.02 -13.49 6.55
C PRO A 58 3.63 -12.02 6.76
N SER A 59 2.48 -11.78 7.38
CA SER A 59 1.92 -10.45 7.65
C SER A 59 1.54 -9.64 6.41
N LEU A 60 1.45 -10.27 5.24
CA LEU A 60 0.95 -9.64 4.03
C LEU A 60 -0.57 -9.52 4.07
N ARG A 61 -1.05 -8.31 3.85
CA ARG A 61 -2.48 -7.99 3.75
C ARG A 61 -2.74 -7.35 2.40
N GLY A 62 -3.86 -7.70 1.77
CA GLY A 62 -4.29 -7.15 0.49
C GLY A 62 -5.65 -6.46 0.58
N PHE A 63 -5.78 -5.36 -0.16
CA PHE A 63 -6.98 -4.52 -0.21
C PHE A 63 -7.32 -4.04 -1.61
N SER A 64 -8.58 -4.21 -2.00
CA SER A 64 -9.06 -3.73 -3.30
C SER A 64 -9.32 -2.22 -3.26
N VAL A 65 -8.81 -1.50 -4.26
CA VAL A 65 -9.08 -0.10 -4.55
C VAL A 65 -9.48 0.01 -6.02
N GLY A 66 -10.80 0.08 -6.27
CA GLY A 66 -11.35 -0.10 -7.62
C GLY A 66 -10.92 -1.45 -8.19
N ASN A 67 -10.26 -1.43 -9.34
CA ASN A 67 -9.76 -2.63 -10.02
C ASN A 67 -8.32 -3.01 -9.64
N TYR A 68 -7.72 -2.34 -8.65
CA TYR A 68 -6.35 -2.59 -8.22
C TYR A 68 -6.29 -3.20 -6.83
N LEU A 69 -5.23 -3.94 -6.53
CA LEU A 69 -4.99 -4.54 -5.22
C LEU A 69 -3.76 -3.88 -4.57
N ILE A 70 -3.94 -3.28 -3.41
CA ILE A 70 -2.86 -2.74 -2.59
C ILE A 70 -2.39 -3.82 -1.63
N PHE A 71 -1.08 -4.08 -1.64
CA PHE A 71 -0.43 -4.95 -0.69
C PHE A 71 0.29 -4.13 0.39
N ILE A 72 0.07 -4.50 1.65
CA ILE A 72 0.74 -3.92 2.81
C ILE A 72 1.33 -5.02 3.68
N VAL A 73 2.52 -4.78 4.21
CA VAL A 73 3.16 -5.65 5.18
C VAL A 73 3.38 -4.85 6.46
N LYS A 74 3.03 -5.44 7.59
CA LYS A 74 3.37 -4.84 8.88
C LYS A 74 4.88 -4.93 9.09
N LEU A 75 5.55 -3.78 9.12
CA LEU A 75 6.96 -3.73 9.49
C LEU A 75 7.10 -4.13 10.96
N LYS A 76 7.73 -5.27 11.20
CA LYS A 76 8.14 -5.67 12.54
C LYS A 76 9.49 -5.01 12.81
N MET A 77 9.53 -4.07 13.76
CA MET A 77 10.80 -3.51 14.21
C MET A 77 11.56 -4.62 14.95
N VAL A 78 12.63 -5.13 14.35
CA VAL A 78 13.55 -6.06 15.00
C VAL A 78 14.67 -5.20 15.60
N LEU A 79 14.57 -4.90 16.90
CA LEU A 79 15.72 -4.44 17.68
C LEU A 79 16.72 -5.58 17.76
N LYS A 80 17.69 -5.58 16.84
CA LYS A 80 18.85 -6.45 16.97
C LYS A 80 19.83 -5.73 17.88
N LEU A 81 19.75 -6.03 19.18
CA LEU A 81 20.83 -5.70 20.10
C LEU A 81 22.01 -6.58 19.70
N SER A 82 22.94 -6.04 18.93
CA SER A 82 24.29 -6.59 18.84
C SER A 82 24.95 -6.34 20.19
N GLY A 83 24.90 -7.35 21.06
CA GLY A 83 25.59 -7.38 22.33
C GLY A 83 26.81 -8.29 22.26
N PHE A 84 27.96 -7.69 22.59
CA PHE A 84 29.29 -8.22 22.90
C PHE A 84 30.14 -8.80 21.77
#